data_AF-A0A0X3P2H8-F1
#
_entry.id   AF-A0A0X3P2H8-F1
#
_cell.length_a   1.000
_cell.length_b   1.000
_cell.length_c   1.000
_cell.angle_alpha   90.00
_cell.angle_beta   90.00
_cell.angle_gamma   90.00
#
_symmetry.space_group_name_H-M   'P 1'
#
loop_
_entity.id
_entity.type
_entity.pdbx_description
1 polymer ?
#
loop_
_entity_poly.entity_id
_entity_poly.type
_entity_poly.pdbx_seq_one_letter_code
_entity_poly.pdbx_strand_id
1 'polypeptide(L)'
;MELYLDSLRNVSMLTEHESVVNQQKLIELIEHLSSTQNWEFCSSFLVENLERCDSVTALNSFQNSAAFFVCCRSIELFIKVPTASRPLTLAEVPKVSAFITRWIRAFISCCSGHATSQIIKKKVAQFTCLSIIRYYPQHWPTAFDEILAIFSNFSDRPITPPLSKSHPNLASLFSVFLEILKELDSFVLNRDAQLTSEEVSRANSIKDSMRVTCLPAIIHTMTQFMRNLDASEH
;
A
#
# COMPACT_ATOMS: atom_id res chain seq x y z
N MET A 1 -13.55 19.84 4.42
CA MET A 1 -12.51 18.99 3.81
C MET A 1 -13.14 17.93 2.91
N GLU A 2 -14.11 17.15 3.41
CA GLU A 2 -14.93 16.22 2.59
C GLU A 2 -15.53 16.91 1.36
N LEU A 3 -16.18 18.06 1.52
CA LEU A 3 -16.75 18.85 0.40
C LEU A 3 -15.72 19.21 -0.69
N TYR A 4 -14.45 19.39 -0.33
CA TYR A 4 -13.39 19.72 -1.28
C TYR A 4 -12.85 18.45 -1.96
N LEU A 5 -12.72 17.34 -1.25
CA LEU A 5 -12.43 16.03 -1.85
C LEU A 5 -13.53 15.58 -2.79
N ASP A 6 -14.79 15.85 -2.46
CA ASP A 6 -15.94 15.61 -3.33
C ASP A 6 -15.89 16.47 -4.58
N SER A 7 -15.50 17.75 -4.46
CA SER A 7 -15.28 18.61 -5.64
C SER A 7 -14.18 18.06 -6.56
N LEU A 8 -13.14 17.43 -5.99
CA LEU A 8 -12.03 16.82 -6.73
C LEU A 8 -12.39 15.48 -7.40
N ARG A 9 -13.56 14.90 -7.11
CA ARG A 9 -14.01 13.68 -7.81
C ARG A 9 -14.38 13.94 -9.27
N ASN A 10 -14.81 15.17 -9.58
CA ASN A 10 -15.45 15.50 -10.87
C ASN A 10 -14.63 16.47 -11.73
N VAL A 11 -13.35 16.71 -11.40
CA VAL A 11 -12.54 17.71 -12.10
C VAL A 11 -12.16 17.21 -13.50
N SER A 12 -12.71 17.87 -14.52
CA SER A 12 -12.28 17.83 -15.91
C SER A 12 -11.09 18.78 -16.12
N MET A 13 -10.09 18.35 -16.91
CA MET A 13 -8.85 19.07 -17.23
C MET A 13 -9.07 20.58 -17.51
N LEU A 14 -8.37 21.45 -16.78
CA LEU A 14 -8.50 22.92 -16.81
C LEU A 14 -7.55 23.58 -17.83
N THR A 15 -7.94 24.75 -18.36
CA THR A 15 -7.19 25.55 -19.33
C THR A 15 -5.99 26.30 -18.72
N GLU A 16 -5.00 26.63 -19.55
CA GLU A 16 -3.59 26.93 -19.16
C GLU A 16 -3.39 28.07 -18.14
N HIS A 17 -4.18 29.16 -18.18
CA HIS A 17 -4.00 30.31 -17.28
C HIS A 17 -4.62 30.12 -15.88
N GLU A 18 -5.75 29.41 -15.80
CA GLU A 18 -6.30 28.95 -14.52
C GLU A 18 -5.45 27.83 -13.91
N SER A 19 -4.62 27.17 -14.73
CA SER A 19 -3.82 26.02 -14.30
C SER A 19 -2.81 26.38 -13.21
N VAL A 20 -2.10 27.52 -13.27
CA VAL A 20 -1.02 27.84 -12.31
C VAL A 20 -1.57 28.16 -10.92
N VAL A 21 -2.63 28.97 -10.83
CA VAL A 21 -3.28 29.28 -9.54
C VAL A 21 -3.94 28.02 -8.95
N ASN A 22 -4.53 27.18 -9.80
CA ASN A 22 -5.12 25.92 -9.35
C ASN A 22 -4.06 24.87 -8.96
N GLN A 23 -2.89 24.87 -9.60
CA GLN A 23 -1.73 24.06 -9.22
C GLN A 23 -1.19 24.50 -7.85
N GLN A 24 -1.06 25.80 -7.59
CA GLN A 24 -0.60 26.31 -6.30
C GLN A 24 -1.56 25.91 -5.17
N LYS A 25 -2.88 26.10 -5.38
CA LYS A 25 -3.91 25.64 -4.43
C LYS A 25 -3.87 24.13 -4.21
N LEU A 26 -3.58 23.35 -5.24
CA LEU A 26 -3.44 21.90 -5.14
C LEU A 26 -2.23 21.50 -4.30
N ILE A 27 -1.09 22.18 -4.47
CA ILE A 27 0.12 21.97 -3.67
C ILE A 27 -0.17 22.29 -2.21
N GLU A 28 -0.76 23.45 -1.91
CA GLU A 28 -1.13 23.86 -0.55
C GLU A 28 -2.09 22.85 0.11
N LEU A 29 -3.06 22.33 -0.66
CA LEU A 29 -3.95 21.29 -0.18
C LEU A 29 -3.21 20.00 0.14
N ILE A 30 -2.34 19.54 -0.75
CA ILE A 30 -1.51 18.34 -0.55
C ILE A 30 -0.64 18.49 0.70
N GLU A 31 -0.01 19.64 0.88
CA GLU A 31 0.81 19.93 2.07
C GLU A 31 -0.04 19.90 3.34
N HIS A 32 -1.20 20.57 3.34
CA HIS A 32 -2.12 20.57 4.46
C HIS A 32 -2.62 19.16 4.83
N LEU A 33 -2.99 18.36 3.82
CA LEU A 33 -3.45 16.98 3.99
C LEU A 33 -2.32 16.03 4.40
N SER A 34 -1.07 16.31 4.01
CA SER A 34 0.09 15.49 4.39
C SER A 34 0.54 15.71 5.85
N SER A 35 -0.02 16.71 6.54
CA SER A 35 0.30 16.96 7.93
C SER A 35 -0.13 15.80 8.85
N THR A 36 0.53 15.70 10.00
CA THR A 36 0.33 14.62 10.98
C THR A 36 -1.11 14.47 11.46
N GLN A 37 -1.89 15.54 11.44
CA GLN A 37 -3.28 15.54 11.89
C GLN A 37 -4.28 15.19 10.77
N ASN A 38 -3.88 15.33 9.50
CA ASN A 38 -4.81 15.32 8.38
C ASN A 38 -4.64 14.14 7.41
N TRP A 39 -3.49 13.46 7.40
CA TRP A 39 -3.27 12.33 6.47
C TRP A 39 -4.29 11.19 6.69
N GLU A 40 -4.82 11.08 7.91
CA GLU A 40 -5.86 10.12 8.30
C GLU A 40 -7.14 10.31 7.48
N PHE A 41 -7.49 11.54 7.10
CA PHE A 41 -8.62 11.81 6.20
C PHE A 41 -8.38 11.20 4.81
N CYS A 42 -7.18 11.37 4.26
CA CYS A 42 -6.81 10.76 2.98
C CYS A 42 -6.82 9.22 3.07
N SER A 43 -6.32 8.66 4.18
CA SER A 43 -6.29 7.22 4.40
C SER A 43 -7.70 6.63 4.45
N SER A 44 -8.61 7.30 5.17
CA SER A 44 -10.01 6.89 5.32
C SER A 44 -10.76 7.04 4.00
N PHE A 45 -10.57 8.17 3.30
CA PHE A 45 -11.13 8.39 1.97
C PHE A 45 -10.74 7.28 1.00
N LEU A 46 -9.44 6.95 0.93
CA LEU A 46 -8.97 5.91 0.03
C LEU A 46 -9.66 4.58 0.33
N VAL A 47 -9.54 4.12 1.59
CA VAL A 47 -10.06 2.83 2.05
C VAL A 47 -11.56 2.71 1.82
N GLU A 48 -12.35 3.67 2.29
CA GLU A 48 -13.81 3.60 2.20
C GLU A 48 -14.30 3.61 0.75
N ASN A 49 -13.65 4.37 -0.14
CA ASN A 49 -14.04 4.37 -1.55
C ASN A 49 -13.70 3.06 -2.24
N LEU A 50 -12.58 2.44 -1.89
CA LEU A 50 -12.23 1.13 -2.42
C LEU A 50 -13.17 0.04 -1.89
N GLU A 51 -13.55 0.09 -0.60
CA GLU A 51 -14.53 -0.83 0.01
C GLU A 51 -15.92 -0.72 -0.64
N ARG A 52 -16.29 0.48 -1.13
CA ARG A 52 -17.55 0.73 -1.84
C ARG A 52 -17.49 0.37 -3.34
N CYS A 53 -16.33 0.01 -3.89
CA CYS A 53 -16.22 -0.39 -5.29
C CYS A 53 -16.74 -1.82 -5.50
N ASP A 54 -17.98 -1.92 -5.99
CA ASP A 54 -18.65 -3.18 -6.31
C ASP A 54 -18.47 -3.63 -7.78
N SER A 55 -17.98 -2.72 -8.63
CA SER A 55 -17.91 -2.90 -10.08
C SER A 55 -16.64 -2.32 -10.68
N VAL A 56 -16.26 -2.85 -11.84
CA VAL A 56 -15.10 -2.35 -12.61
C VAL A 56 -15.27 -0.89 -12.99
N THR A 57 -16.50 -0.45 -13.28
CA THR A 57 -16.81 0.95 -13.60
C THR A 57 -16.55 1.87 -12.40
N ALA A 58 -17.01 1.50 -11.21
CA ALA A 58 -16.75 2.26 -9.99
C ALA A 58 -15.25 2.32 -9.67
N LEU A 59 -14.55 1.19 -9.79
CA LEU A 59 -13.10 1.11 -9.58
C LEU A 59 -12.34 2.01 -10.57
N ASN A 60 -12.74 1.99 -11.85
CA ASN A 60 -12.14 2.83 -12.89
C ASN A 60 -12.40 4.33 -12.66
N SER A 61 -13.60 4.69 -12.19
CA SER A 61 -13.89 6.08 -11.82
C SER A 61 -13.04 6.53 -10.64
N PHE A 62 -12.94 5.70 -9.60
CA PHE A 62 -12.17 6.01 -8.40
C PHE A 62 -10.68 6.19 -8.69
N GLN A 63 -10.03 5.24 -9.38
CA GLN A 63 -8.58 5.29 -9.65
C GLN A 63 -8.17 6.47 -10.54
N ASN A 64 -9.11 7.01 -11.33
CA ASN A 64 -8.88 8.13 -12.25
C ASN A 64 -9.28 9.49 -11.64
N SER A 65 -9.82 9.52 -10.42
CA SER A 65 -10.24 10.76 -9.77
C SER A 65 -9.04 11.58 -9.29
N ALA A 66 -9.12 12.91 -9.37
CA ALA A 66 -8.06 13.78 -8.83
C ALA A 66 -7.92 13.62 -7.31
N ALA A 67 -9.03 13.37 -6.61
CA ALA A 67 -9.04 13.07 -5.18
C ALA A 67 -8.19 11.84 -4.82
N PHE A 68 -8.23 10.77 -5.63
CA PHE A 68 -7.38 9.59 -5.43
C PHE A 68 -5.88 9.97 -5.48
N PHE A 69 -5.47 10.75 -6.48
CA PHE A 69 -4.07 11.17 -6.62
C PHE A 69 -3.62 12.13 -5.51
N VAL A 70 -4.46 13.10 -5.12
CA VAL A 70 -4.19 14.02 -4.01
C VAL A 70 -4.02 13.26 -2.71
N CYS A 71 -4.95 12.36 -2.39
CA CYS A 71 -4.87 11.54 -1.18
C CYS A 71 -3.63 10.65 -1.20
N CYS A 72 -3.34 10.00 -2.35
CA CYS A 72 -2.12 9.21 -2.49
C CYS A 72 -0.85 10.03 -2.27
N ARG A 73 -0.79 11.25 -2.84
CA ARG A 73 0.37 12.12 -2.71
C ARG A 73 0.56 12.63 -1.29
N SER A 74 -0.54 12.96 -0.61
CA SER A 74 -0.53 13.45 0.77
C SER A 74 0.00 12.38 1.73
N ILE A 75 -0.46 11.13 1.58
CA ILE A 75 0.03 10.00 2.38
C ILE A 75 1.50 9.70 2.06
N GLU A 76 1.89 9.73 0.78
CA GLU A 76 3.28 9.53 0.39
C GLU A 76 4.21 10.56 1.05
N LEU A 77 3.84 11.84 1.03
CA LEU A 77 4.60 12.89 1.70
C LEU A 77 4.68 12.64 3.20
N PHE A 78 3.55 12.35 3.85
CA PHE A 78 3.50 12.04 5.29
C PHE A 78 4.48 10.93 5.70
N ILE A 79 4.53 9.83 4.93
CA ILE A 79 5.41 8.69 5.20
C ILE A 79 6.85 8.99 4.79
N LYS A 80 7.12 9.82 3.78
CA LYS A 80 8.49 10.11 3.33
C LYS A 80 9.20 11.21 4.10
N VAL A 81 8.51 12.00 4.94
CA VAL A 81 9.16 13.11 5.69
C VAL A 81 10.40 12.61 6.45
N PRO A 82 11.61 13.15 6.22
CA PRO A 82 12.81 12.69 6.90
C PRO A 82 12.68 12.69 8.43
N THR A 83 13.24 11.67 9.10
CA THR A 83 13.20 11.58 10.57
C THR A 83 13.84 12.80 11.24
N ALA A 84 14.84 13.41 10.60
CA ALA A 84 15.47 14.65 11.04
C ALA A 84 14.50 15.85 11.05
N SER A 85 13.58 15.90 10.09
CA SER A 85 12.57 16.96 9.99
C SER A 85 11.34 16.67 10.87
N ARG A 86 10.99 15.39 11.01
CA ARG A 86 9.85 14.94 11.84
C ARG A 86 10.21 13.64 12.55
N PRO A 87 10.48 13.70 13.86
CA PRO A 87 10.67 12.50 14.66
C PRO A 87 9.48 11.55 14.55
N LEU A 88 9.78 10.26 14.60
CA LEU A 88 8.77 9.22 14.65
C LEU A 88 8.03 9.30 15.99
N THR A 89 6.71 9.13 15.96
CA THR A 89 5.89 9.11 17.16
C THR A 89 5.28 7.72 17.32
N LEU A 90 5.46 7.08 18.48
CA LEU A 90 4.94 5.73 18.70
C LEU A 90 3.41 5.63 18.55
N ALA A 91 2.70 6.75 18.75
CA ALA A 91 1.26 6.84 18.54
C ALA A 91 0.84 6.73 17.05
N GLU A 92 1.74 6.99 16.10
CA GLU A 92 1.41 6.91 14.66
C GLU A 92 1.49 5.48 14.11
N VAL A 93 2.35 4.64 14.69
CA VAL A 93 2.56 3.25 14.26
C VAL A 93 1.26 2.45 14.19
N PRO A 94 0.41 2.38 15.24
CA PRO A 94 -0.83 1.62 15.18
C PRO A 94 -1.80 2.16 14.12
N LYS A 95 -1.78 3.48 13.85
CA LYS A 95 -2.63 4.09 12.81
C LYS A 95 -2.17 3.70 11.41
N VAL A 96 -0.86 3.73 11.17
CA VAL A 96 -0.26 3.28 9.90
C VAL A 96 -0.50 1.80 9.69
N SER A 97 -0.27 0.96 10.71
CA SER A 97 -0.56 -0.48 10.68
C SER A 97 -2.03 -0.75 10.30
N ALA A 98 -2.97 -0.07 10.97
CA ALA A 98 -4.40 -0.22 10.71
C ALA A 98 -4.76 0.20 9.28
N PHE A 99 -4.21 1.33 8.80
CA PHE A 99 -4.39 1.78 7.43
C PHE A 99 -3.88 0.76 6.42
N ILE A 100 -2.62 0.31 6.53
CA ILE A 100 -2.01 -0.64 5.59
C ILE A 100 -2.80 -1.95 5.55
N THR A 101 -3.13 -2.50 6.71
CA THR A 101 -3.88 -3.75 6.82
C THR A 101 -5.27 -3.62 6.19
N ARG A 102 -5.99 -2.53 6.46
CA ARG A 102 -7.32 -2.28 5.89
C ARG A 102 -7.25 -1.99 4.40
N TRP A 103 -6.21 -1.30 3.92
CA TRP A 103 -5.99 -0.98 2.52
C TRP A 103 -5.72 -2.24 1.67
N ILE A 104 -4.87 -3.15 2.17
CA ILE A 104 -4.66 -4.46 1.55
C ILE A 104 -5.99 -5.24 1.51
N ARG A 105 -6.71 -5.32 2.64
CA ARG A 105 -8.00 -6.05 2.72
C ARG A 105 -9.07 -5.48 1.77
N ALA A 106 -9.17 -4.17 1.68
CA ALA A 106 -10.09 -3.48 0.77
C ALA A 106 -9.77 -3.84 -0.70
N PHE A 107 -8.49 -3.78 -1.09
CA PHE A 107 -8.08 -4.14 -2.45
C PHE A 107 -8.37 -5.60 -2.80
N ILE A 108 -8.03 -6.55 -1.93
CA ILE A 108 -8.22 -7.99 -2.22
C ILE A 108 -9.68 -8.42 -2.17
N SER A 109 -10.56 -7.61 -1.58
CA SER A 109 -12.01 -7.88 -1.49
C SER A 109 -12.80 -7.11 -2.54
N CYS A 110 -12.22 -6.05 -3.10
CA CYS A 110 -12.81 -5.24 -4.16
C CYS A 110 -13.20 -6.11 -5.38
N CYS A 111 -14.37 -5.85 -5.95
CA CYS A 111 -14.92 -6.63 -7.07
C CYS A 111 -14.89 -8.15 -6.82
N SER A 112 -15.19 -8.60 -5.59
CA SER A 112 -15.14 -10.03 -5.18
C SER A 112 -13.78 -10.69 -5.40
N GLY A 113 -12.69 -9.94 -5.24
CA GLY A 113 -11.32 -10.43 -5.44
C GLY A 113 -10.84 -10.40 -6.87
N HIS A 114 -11.66 -9.93 -7.81
CA HIS A 114 -11.30 -9.77 -9.22
C HIS A 114 -10.81 -8.36 -9.55
N ALA A 115 -10.38 -7.58 -8.56
CA ALA A 115 -9.77 -6.27 -8.80
C ALA A 115 -8.52 -6.39 -9.68
N THR A 116 -8.54 -5.74 -10.85
CA THR A 116 -7.44 -5.79 -11.83
C THR A 116 -6.62 -4.50 -11.88
N SER A 117 -6.98 -3.48 -11.09
CA SER A 117 -6.32 -2.17 -11.11
C SER A 117 -4.84 -2.28 -10.73
N GLN A 118 -3.98 -2.13 -11.73
CA GLN A 118 -2.53 -2.07 -11.52
C GLN A 118 -2.12 -0.80 -10.77
N ILE A 119 -2.84 0.31 -10.97
CA ILE A 119 -2.56 1.59 -10.32
C ILE A 119 -2.75 1.45 -8.80
N ILE A 120 -3.90 0.92 -8.37
CA ILE A 120 -4.20 0.76 -6.95
C ILE A 120 -3.29 -0.31 -6.35
N LYS A 121 -3.08 -1.45 -7.02
CA LYS A 121 -2.15 -2.50 -6.56
C LYS A 121 -0.76 -1.94 -6.29
N LYS A 122 -0.20 -1.16 -7.23
CA LYS A 122 1.11 -0.51 -7.06
C LYS A 122 1.10 0.48 -5.91
N LYS A 123 0.02 1.24 -5.70
CA LYS A 123 -0.09 2.18 -4.57
C LYS A 123 -0.20 1.45 -3.22
N VAL A 124 -0.93 0.35 -3.13
CA VAL A 124 -0.96 -0.53 -1.94
C VAL A 124 0.45 -1.02 -1.62
N ALA A 125 1.16 -1.55 -2.62
CA ALA A 125 2.51 -2.05 -2.46
C ALA A 125 3.50 -0.93 -2.04
N GLN A 126 3.45 0.21 -2.73
CA GLN A 126 4.27 1.37 -2.44
C GLN A 126 4.08 1.87 -1.00
N PHE A 127 2.84 2.07 -0.53
CA PHE A 127 2.60 2.57 0.83
C PHE A 127 3.01 1.58 1.90
N THR A 128 2.81 0.28 1.64
CA THR A 128 3.26 -0.78 2.55
C THR A 128 4.79 -0.76 2.64
N CYS A 129 5.48 -0.71 1.50
CA CYS A 129 6.93 -0.64 1.42
C CYS A 129 7.50 0.60 2.14
N LEU A 130 6.97 1.80 1.84
CA LEU A 130 7.41 3.03 2.49
C LEU A 130 7.19 2.99 4.01
N SER A 131 6.09 2.37 4.47
CA SER A 131 5.82 2.20 5.90
C SER A 131 6.81 1.23 6.56
N ILE A 132 7.13 0.11 5.90
CA ILE A 132 8.16 -0.82 6.37
C ILE A 132 9.51 -0.10 6.47
N ILE A 133 9.93 0.62 5.43
CA ILE A 133 11.21 1.35 5.42
C ILE A 133 11.28 2.37 6.56
N ARG A 134 10.15 3.02 6.89
CA ARG A 134 10.09 4.05 7.92
C ARG A 134 10.05 3.49 9.34
N TYR A 135 9.24 2.45 9.58
CA TYR A 135 8.88 2.03 10.93
C TYR A 135 9.48 0.68 11.35
N TYR A 136 9.72 -0.24 10.41
CA TYR A 136 10.34 -1.53 10.68
C TYR A 136 11.88 -1.40 10.61
N PRO A 137 12.64 -2.09 11.46
CA PRO A 137 12.21 -3.03 12.51
C PRO A 137 11.94 -2.40 13.89
N GLN A 138 12.43 -1.19 14.18
CA GLN A 138 12.52 -0.71 15.56
C GLN A 138 11.17 -0.29 16.16
N HIS A 139 10.30 0.34 15.36
CA HIS A 139 9.05 0.93 15.85
C HIS A 139 7.83 0.09 15.51
N TRP A 140 7.92 -0.74 14.46
CA TRP A 140 6.87 -1.65 14.03
C TRP A 140 7.43 -3.07 13.77
N PRO A 141 7.91 -3.78 14.79
CA PRO A 141 8.56 -5.08 14.63
C PRO A 141 7.64 -6.18 14.07
N THR A 142 6.33 -6.04 14.27
CA THR A 142 5.28 -6.98 13.85
C THR A 142 4.77 -6.77 12.42
N ALA A 143 5.34 -5.83 11.66
CA ALA A 143 4.82 -5.44 10.34
C ALA A 143 4.58 -6.63 9.39
N PHE A 144 5.54 -7.55 9.29
CA PHE A 144 5.41 -8.72 8.43
C PHE A 144 4.44 -9.76 9.01
N ASP A 145 4.39 -9.93 10.33
CA ASP A 145 3.45 -10.84 10.98
C ASP A 145 2.01 -10.40 10.75
N GLU A 146 1.74 -9.10 10.83
CA GLU A 146 0.42 -8.51 10.54
C GLU A 146 0.01 -8.69 9.08
N ILE A 147 0.93 -8.52 8.12
CA ILE A 147 0.67 -8.77 6.70
C ILE A 147 0.42 -10.27 6.45
N LEU A 148 1.23 -11.15 7.05
CA LEU A 148 1.08 -12.59 6.91
C LEU A 148 -0.21 -13.10 7.58
N ALA A 149 -0.67 -12.47 8.66
CA ALA A 149 -1.94 -12.80 9.29
C ALA A 149 -3.15 -12.59 8.35
N ILE A 150 -3.03 -11.75 7.31
CA ILE A 150 -4.08 -11.60 6.29
C ILE A 150 -4.22 -12.90 5.47
N PHE A 151 -3.12 -13.62 5.22
CA PHE A 151 -3.15 -14.92 4.54
C PHE A 151 -3.85 -15.97 5.38
N SER A 152 -3.65 -15.96 6.70
CA SER A 152 -4.26 -16.91 7.62
C SER A 152 -5.79 -16.97 7.50
N ASN A 153 -6.44 -15.83 7.22
CA ASN A 153 -7.90 -15.74 7.04
C ASN A 153 -8.45 -16.56 5.86
N PHE A 154 -7.60 -17.04 4.95
CA PHE A 154 -7.98 -17.83 3.78
C PHE A 154 -7.54 -19.29 3.87
N SER A 155 -6.97 -19.71 5.00
CA SER A 155 -6.32 -21.03 5.18
C SER A 155 -7.30 -22.18 5.41
N ASP A 156 -8.55 -21.87 5.78
CA ASP A 156 -9.53 -22.88 6.23
C ASP A 156 -10.25 -23.59 5.07
N ARG A 157 -9.99 -23.20 3.82
CA ARG A 157 -10.62 -23.81 2.65
C ARG A 157 -9.60 -24.62 1.87
N PRO A 158 -9.95 -25.86 1.44
CA PRO A 158 -9.06 -26.64 0.59
C PRO A 158 -8.81 -25.87 -0.71
N ILE A 159 -7.54 -25.57 -0.96
CA ILE A 159 -7.12 -24.83 -2.14
C ILE A 159 -7.29 -25.74 -3.36
N THR A 160 -8.35 -25.53 -4.12
CA THR A 160 -8.59 -26.23 -5.37
C THR A 160 -8.05 -25.40 -6.54
N PRO A 161 -7.34 -25.99 -7.49
CA PRO A 161 -6.85 -25.22 -8.62
C PRO A 161 -7.91 -24.98 -9.73
N PRO A 162 -7.75 -23.92 -10.55
CA PRO A 162 -6.76 -22.85 -10.43
C PRO A 162 -7.15 -21.82 -9.35
N LEU A 163 -6.17 -21.37 -8.57
CA LEU A 163 -6.36 -20.46 -7.41
C LEU A 163 -7.15 -19.18 -7.76
N SER A 164 -6.93 -18.64 -8.96
CA SER A 164 -7.62 -17.44 -9.46
C SER A 164 -9.13 -17.62 -9.62
N LYS A 165 -9.63 -18.85 -9.73
CA LYS A 165 -11.05 -19.18 -9.84
C LYS A 165 -11.64 -19.66 -8.52
N SER A 166 -10.89 -20.42 -7.73
CA SER A 166 -11.38 -20.99 -6.47
C SER A 166 -11.27 -20.02 -5.29
N HIS A 167 -10.20 -19.21 -5.27
CA HIS A 167 -9.87 -18.29 -4.18
C HIS A 167 -9.32 -16.97 -4.74
N PRO A 168 -10.15 -16.17 -5.45
CA PRO A 168 -9.71 -14.94 -6.12
C PRO A 168 -9.07 -13.93 -5.15
N ASN A 169 -9.63 -13.77 -3.95
CA ASN A 169 -9.05 -12.90 -2.91
C ASN A 169 -7.64 -13.36 -2.51
N LEU A 170 -7.42 -14.67 -2.44
CA LEU A 170 -6.14 -15.25 -2.04
C LEU A 170 -5.08 -15.09 -3.15
N ALA A 171 -5.48 -15.27 -4.41
CA ALA A 171 -4.63 -14.97 -5.56
C ALA A 171 -4.28 -13.47 -5.64
N SER A 172 -5.25 -12.58 -5.37
CA SER A 172 -5.04 -11.14 -5.33
C SER A 172 -4.08 -10.73 -4.21
N LEU A 173 -4.26 -11.29 -3.00
CA LEU A 173 -3.37 -11.07 -1.86
C LEU A 173 -1.93 -11.50 -2.17
N PHE A 174 -1.76 -12.67 -2.78
CA PHE A 174 -0.45 -13.14 -3.21
C PHE A 174 0.19 -12.19 -4.22
N SER A 175 -0.58 -11.71 -5.21
CA SER A 175 -0.09 -10.73 -6.20
C SER A 175 0.33 -9.40 -5.56
N VAL A 176 -0.44 -8.89 -4.60
CA VAL A 176 -0.09 -7.67 -3.84
C VAL A 176 1.19 -7.90 -3.03
N PHE A 177 1.29 -9.05 -2.37
CA PHE A 177 2.45 -9.37 -1.53
C PHE A 177 3.74 -9.49 -2.35
N LEU A 178 3.69 -10.10 -3.53
CA LEU A 178 4.83 -10.11 -4.46
C LEU A 178 5.20 -8.70 -4.93
N GLU A 179 4.22 -7.83 -5.18
CA GLU A 179 4.48 -6.44 -5.52
C GLU A 179 5.14 -5.69 -4.34
N ILE A 180 4.72 -5.94 -3.10
CA ILE A 180 5.38 -5.38 -1.90
C ILE A 180 6.84 -5.83 -1.81
N LEU A 181 7.13 -7.12 -1.98
CA LEU A 181 8.48 -7.64 -1.94
C LEU A 181 9.36 -7.07 -3.06
N LYS A 182 8.80 -6.90 -4.26
CA LYS A 182 9.49 -6.28 -5.39
C LYS A 182 9.79 -4.80 -5.14
N GLU A 183 8.84 -4.06 -4.58
CA GLU A 183 9.06 -2.68 -4.17
C GLU A 183 10.16 -2.60 -3.10
N LEU A 184 10.11 -3.46 -2.07
CA LEU A 184 11.16 -3.51 -1.04
C LEU A 184 12.54 -3.83 -1.62
N ASP A 185 12.64 -4.78 -2.55
CA ASP A 185 13.88 -5.11 -3.24
C ASP A 185 14.49 -3.86 -3.92
N SER A 186 13.66 -3.03 -4.56
CA SER A 186 14.09 -1.79 -5.20
C SER A 186 14.65 -0.74 -4.23
N PHE A 187 14.33 -0.82 -2.93
CA PHE A 187 14.84 0.08 -1.90
C PHE A 187 16.00 -0.52 -1.09
N VAL A 188 16.00 -1.84 -0.87
CA VAL A 188 16.95 -2.51 0.02
C VAL A 188 18.13 -3.12 -0.75
N LEU A 189 17.91 -3.53 -2.01
CA LEU A 189 18.85 -4.34 -2.79
C LEU A 189 19.25 -3.71 -4.13
N ASN A 190 18.68 -2.55 -4.49
CA ASN A 190 19.03 -1.85 -5.73
C ASN A 190 20.47 -1.32 -5.67
N ARG A 191 21.37 -2.00 -6.41
CA ARG A 191 22.80 -1.71 -6.47
C ARG A 191 23.13 -0.48 -7.31
N ASP A 192 22.19 -0.01 -8.13
CA ASP A 192 22.39 1.13 -9.03
C ASP A 192 21.99 2.47 -8.37
N ALA A 193 21.37 2.42 -7.19
CA ALA A 193 21.04 3.61 -6.42
C ALA A 193 22.26 4.10 -5.64
N GLN A 194 22.66 5.36 -5.84
CA GLN A 194 23.61 6.05 -4.96
C GLN A 194 22.93 6.35 -3.61
N LEU A 195 22.90 5.35 -2.73
CA LEU A 195 22.35 5.49 -1.39
C LEU A 195 23.31 6.29 -0.49
N THR A 196 22.74 7.12 0.37
CA THR A 196 23.46 7.77 1.47
C THR A 196 23.87 6.74 2.53
N SER A 197 24.85 7.07 3.37
CA SER A 197 25.28 6.21 4.49
C SER A 197 24.12 5.83 5.42
N GLU A 198 23.18 6.75 5.64
CA GLU A 198 22.02 6.52 6.50
C GLU A 198 21.05 5.52 5.86
N GLU A 199 20.81 5.63 4.56
CA GLU A 199 19.97 4.70 3.80
C GLU A 199 20.58 3.30 3.74
N VAL A 200 21.89 3.19 3.54
CA VAL A 200 22.61 1.91 3.59
C VAL A 200 22.48 1.25 4.96
N SER A 201 22.68 2.02 6.04
CA SER A 201 22.53 1.53 7.41
C SER A 201 21.11 1.01 7.66
N ARG A 202 20.09 1.76 7.23
CA ARG A 202 18.69 1.38 7.35
C ARG A 202 18.35 0.13 6.55
N ALA A 203 18.78 0.04 5.30
CA ALA A 203 18.57 -1.12 4.44
C ALA A 203 19.19 -2.39 5.05
N ASN A 204 20.41 -2.29 5.59
CA ASN A 204 21.04 -3.42 6.29
C ASN A 204 20.27 -3.83 7.54
N SER A 205 19.82 -2.87 8.37
CA SER A 205 19.01 -3.15 9.55
C SER A 205 17.70 -3.88 9.20
N ILE A 206 17.01 -3.47 8.13
CA ILE A 206 15.80 -4.13 7.64
C ILE A 206 16.12 -5.55 7.18
N LYS A 207 17.14 -5.72 6.32
CA LYS A 207 17.54 -7.03 5.77
C LYS A 207 17.91 -8.04 6.87
N ASP A 208 18.73 -7.62 7.84
CA ASP A 208 19.17 -8.49 8.91
C ASP A 208 18.01 -8.85 9.85
N SER A 209 17.11 -7.90 10.13
CA SER A 209 15.90 -8.20 10.91
C SER A 209 14.97 -9.14 10.17
N MET A 210 14.71 -8.91 8.87
CA MET A 210 13.87 -9.79 8.06
C MET A 210 14.41 -11.22 8.04
N ARG A 211 15.73 -11.39 7.88
CA ARG A 211 16.39 -12.70 7.88
C ARG A 211 16.06 -13.49 9.15
N VAL A 212 15.98 -12.82 10.30
CA VAL A 212 15.75 -13.46 11.60
C VAL A 212 14.26 -13.62 11.90
N THR A 213 13.45 -12.59 11.63
CA THR A 213 12.10 -12.53 12.19
C THR A 213 11.00 -13.03 11.25
N CYS A 214 11.11 -12.82 9.94
CA CYS A 214 9.97 -13.07 9.03
C CYS A 214 10.30 -13.90 7.78
N LEU A 215 11.56 -13.93 7.32
CA LEU A 215 11.93 -14.61 6.08
C LEU A 215 11.55 -16.11 6.06
N PRO A 216 11.74 -16.89 7.14
CA PRO A 216 11.27 -18.28 7.17
C PRO A 216 9.76 -18.43 6.96
N ALA A 217 8.95 -17.57 7.58
CA ALA A 217 7.49 -17.59 7.45
C ALA A 217 7.04 -17.13 6.05
N ILE A 218 7.73 -16.13 5.47
CA ILE A 218 7.52 -15.69 4.09
C ILE A 218 7.79 -16.85 3.12
N ILE A 219 8.96 -17.50 3.21
CA ILE A 219 9.34 -18.63 2.35
C ILE A 219 8.33 -19.78 2.50
N HIS A 220 7.94 -20.10 3.73
CA HIS A 220 6.93 -21.12 3.99
C HIS A 220 5.61 -20.81 3.27
N THR A 221 5.11 -19.57 3.45
CA THR A 221 3.89 -19.10 2.79
C THR A 221 4.04 -19.21 1.26
N MET A 222 5.10 -18.66 0.68
CA MET A 222 5.32 -18.73 -0.78
C MET A 222 5.37 -20.18 -1.29
N THR A 223 6.04 -21.08 -0.56
CA THR A 223 6.15 -22.50 -0.93
C THR A 223 4.80 -23.20 -0.90
N GLN A 224 3.98 -22.94 0.12
CA GLN A 224 2.61 -23.48 0.18
C GLN A 224 1.79 -23.02 -1.03
N PHE A 225 1.89 -21.74 -1.39
CA PHE A 225 1.21 -21.20 -2.55
C PHE A 225 1.66 -21.83 -3.87
N MET A 226 2.97 -21.91 -4.11
CA MET A 226 3.53 -22.48 -5.34
C MET A 226 3.13 -23.96 -5.50
N ARG A 227 3.20 -24.76 -4.43
CA ARG A 227 2.76 -26.17 -4.47
C ARG A 227 1.30 -26.33 -4.88
N ASN A 228 0.44 -25.43 -4.42
CA ASN A 228 -0.98 -25.45 -4.77
C ASN A 228 -1.26 -24.94 -6.20
N LEU A 229 -0.32 -24.21 -6.81
CA LEU A 229 -0.37 -23.85 -8.22
C LEU A 229 0.11 -25.02 -9.10
N ASP A 230 1.19 -25.70 -8.73
CA ASP A 230 1.77 -26.81 -9.52
C ASP A 230 0.88 -28.07 -9.50
N ALA A 231 0.15 -28.33 -8.41
CA ALA A 231 -0.81 -29.43 -8.32
C ALA A 231 -2.04 -29.26 -9.25
N SER A 232 -2.12 -28.16 -10.01
CA SER A 232 -3.18 -27.88 -10.99
C SER A 232 -2.94 -28.41 -12.40
N GLU A 233 -1.71 -28.82 -12.70
CA GLU A 233 -1.28 -29.20 -14.05
C GLU A 233 -1.23 -30.72 -14.27
N HIS A 234 -1.75 -31.53 -13.34
CA HIS A 234 -1.88 -33.00 -13.46
C HIS A 234 -3.31 -33.43 -13.18
#